data_AF-A0A2D9KVN4-F1
#
_entry.id   AF-A0A2D9KVN4-F1
#
_cell.length_a   1.000
_cell.length_b   1.000
_cell.length_c   1.000
_cell.angle_alpha   90.00
_cell.angle_beta   90.00
_cell.angle_gamma   90.00
#
_symmetry.space_group_name_H-M   'P 1'
#
loop_
_entity.id
_entity.type
_entity.pdbx_description
1 polymer ?
#
loop_
_entity_poly.entity_id
_entity_poly.type
_entity_poly.pdbx_seq_one_letter_code
_entity_poly.pdbx_strand_id
1 'polypeptide(L)'
;MNKMIATIIFSLFSLSAFAATVDIDLSGATTSTLIDVDGASFSQTFTGQTASGSAISGSPTGPLSLTPSGTIRVVSFDPGCTGCDSGNSLLTPSSFQGPLSILFDFNADSFSWVMGSSVAGSNVAADLFSNSGSLINTVLISMLEGYNKYSISGLGAFAGITFRDNNDPAGVRYMDMSYNSVVGVSEVPIPAAAFMFAPALLGLMGLRRRAKNKVA
;
A
#
# COMPACT_ATOMS: atom_id res chain seq x y z
N MET A 1 1.99 56.79 -27.82
CA MET A 1 2.75 55.53 -28.07
C MET A 1 2.53 54.63 -26.88
N ASN A 2 1.60 53.67 -27.00
CA ASN A 2 1.20 52.80 -25.89
C ASN A 2 2.21 51.65 -25.77
N LYS A 3 2.95 51.59 -24.66
CA LYS A 3 3.86 50.49 -24.36
C LYS A 3 3.06 49.36 -23.73
N MET A 4 2.78 48.30 -24.49
CA MET A 4 2.20 47.07 -23.94
C MET A 4 3.27 46.30 -23.17
N ILE A 5 3.07 46.16 -21.86
CA ILE A 5 3.88 45.31 -20.97
C ILE A 5 3.32 43.89 -21.08
N ALA A 6 4.12 42.96 -21.59
CA ALA A 6 3.77 41.55 -21.64
C ALA A 6 4.07 40.90 -20.28
N THR A 7 3.02 40.61 -19.52
CA THR A 7 3.10 39.81 -18.28
C THR A 7 3.10 38.34 -18.65
N ILE A 8 4.22 37.65 -18.41
CA ILE A 8 4.30 36.19 -18.53
C ILE A 8 3.81 35.58 -17.21
N ILE A 9 2.65 34.94 -17.24
CA ILE A 9 2.12 34.17 -16.12
C ILE A 9 2.74 32.77 -16.17
N PHE A 10 3.59 32.43 -15.19
CA PHE A 10 4.06 31.06 -14.99
C PHE A 10 2.96 30.28 -14.27
N SER A 11 2.22 29.46 -15.02
CA SER A 11 1.33 28.45 -14.45
C SER A 11 2.19 27.29 -13.93
N LEU A 12 2.28 27.14 -12.61
CA LEU A 12 2.78 25.94 -11.96
C LEU A 12 1.81 24.79 -12.29
N PHE A 13 2.19 23.91 -13.21
CA PHE A 13 1.51 22.64 -13.38
C PHE A 13 1.95 21.72 -12.23
N SER A 14 1.13 21.63 -11.17
CA SER A 14 1.24 20.53 -10.22
C SER A 14 0.81 19.26 -10.95
N LEU A 15 1.74 18.32 -11.16
CA LEU A 15 1.40 16.97 -11.60
C LEU A 15 0.56 16.33 -10.49
N SER A 16 -0.71 16.03 -10.77
CA SER A 16 -1.53 15.24 -9.87
C SER A 16 -0.83 13.91 -9.59
N ALA A 17 -0.54 13.61 -8.34
CA ALA A 17 -0.08 12.28 -7.95
C ALA A 17 -1.12 11.26 -8.42
N PHE A 18 -0.72 10.34 -9.29
CA PHE A 18 -1.61 9.27 -9.74
C PHE A 18 -1.66 8.23 -8.63
N ALA A 19 -2.83 8.10 -8.01
CA ALA A 19 -3.13 6.92 -7.23
C ALA A 19 -3.41 5.76 -8.19
N ALA A 20 -2.81 4.60 -7.94
CA ALA A 20 -2.94 3.42 -8.79
C ALA A 20 -3.30 2.19 -7.95
N THR A 21 -4.27 1.41 -8.44
CA THR A 21 -4.58 0.11 -7.85
C THR A 21 -3.38 -0.82 -8.02
N VAL A 22 -2.87 -1.31 -6.89
CA VAL A 22 -1.86 -2.36 -6.79
C VAL A 22 -2.57 -3.63 -6.37
N ASP A 23 -2.46 -4.65 -7.21
CA ASP A 23 -2.90 -6.00 -6.89
C ASP A 23 -1.77 -6.73 -6.15
N ILE A 24 -2.10 -7.48 -5.10
CA ILE A 24 -1.09 -8.23 -4.35
C ILE A 24 -1.01 -9.64 -4.91
N ASP A 25 0.07 -9.93 -5.64
CA ASP A 25 0.22 -11.18 -6.37
C ASP A 25 0.75 -12.32 -5.49
N LEU A 26 -0.16 -13.17 -5.02
CA LEU A 26 0.20 -14.37 -4.27
C LEU A 26 0.53 -15.59 -5.14
N SER A 27 0.50 -15.50 -6.47
CA SER A 27 0.64 -16.67 -7.37
C SER A 27 1.96 -17.42 -7.20
N GLY A 28 3.04 -16.71 -6.89
CA GLY A 28 4.37 -17.26 -6.57
C GLY A 28 4.62 -17.53 -5.07
N ALA A 29 3.68 -17.19 -4.19
CA ALA A 29 3.88 -17.24 -2.75
C ALA A 29 4.04 -18.69 -2.24
N THR A 30 4.94 -18.88 -1.28
CA THR A 30 5.17 -20.17 -0.62
C THR A 30 4.91 -20.05 0.88
N THR A 31 4.54 -21.18 1.51
CA THR A 31 4.34 -21.25 2.97
C THR A 31 5.65 -20.92 3.68
N SER A 32 5.64 -19.91 4.56
CA SER A 32 6.84 -19.38 5.23
C SER A 32 6.46 -18.57 6.48
N THR A 33 7.44 -18.18 7.28
CA THR A 33 7.25 -17.27 8.43
C THR A 33 7.24 -15.79 8.04
N LEU A 34 7.79 -15.48 6.87
CA LEU A 34 7.72 -14.21 6.18
C LEU A 34 7.50 -14.51 4.71
N ILE A 35 6.47 -13.90 4.12
CA ILE A 35 6.14 -14.03 2.69
C ILE A 35 6.34 -12.67 2.06
N ASP A 36 7.15 -12.63 1.01
CA ASP A 36 7.41 -11.42 0.24
C ASP A 36 6.94 -11.66 -1.19
N VAL A 37 6.08 -10.76 -1.68
CA VAL A 37 5.47 -10.83 -3.01
C VAL A 37 5.29 -9.42 -3.57
N ASP A 38 4.97 -9.34 -4.85
CA ASP A 38 4.70 -8.05 -5.49
C ASP A 38 3.50 -7.36 -4.84
N GLY A 39 3.72 -6.13 -4.38
CA GLY A 39 2.72 -5.25 -3.79
C GLY A 39 2.75 -5.21 -2.26
N ALA A 40 3.13 -6.30 -1.59
CA ALA A 40 3.18 -6.35 -0.13
C ALA A 40 3.97 -7.55 0.42
N SER A 41 4.46 -7.38 1.65
CA SER A 41 5.02 -8.48 2.45
C SER A 41 4.11 -8.82 3.64
N PHE A 42 4.22 -10.05 4.14
CA PHE A 42 3.36 -10.61 5.19
C PHE A 42 4.16 -11.28 6.32
N SER A 43 3.66 -11.10 7.54
CA SER A 43 4.04 -11.87 8.74
C SER A 43 2.83 -11.96 9.69
N GLN A 44 2.91 -12.72 10.78
CA GLN A 44 1.84 -12.69 11.78
C GLN A 44 1.81 -11.36 12.56
N THR A 45 2.96 -10.72 12.77
CA THR A 45 3.05 -9.45 13.52
C THR A 45 4.08 -8.48 12.94
N PHE A 46 3.95 -7.21 13.34
CA PHE A 46 5.02 -6.22 13.20
C PHE A 46 6.00 -6.26 14.38
N THR A 47 7.17 -5.66 14.20
CA THR A 47 8.15 -5.40 15.26
C THR A 47 7.54 -4.51 16.33
N GLY A 48 7.58 -4.97 17.59
CA GLY A 48 6.93 -4.31 18.73
C GLY A 48 5.55 -4.87 19.07
N GLN A 49 4.99 -5.74 18.22
CA GLN A 49 3.80 -6.53 18.52
C GLN A 49 4.16 -7.96 18.88
N THR A 50 3.34 -8.59 19.72
CA THR A 50 3.44 -10.00 20.10
C THR A 50 2.12 -10.71 19.85
N ALA A 51 2.15 -11.82 19.11
CA ALA A 51 0.99 -12.68 18.88
C ALA A 51 0.85 -13.71 20.00
N SER A 52 -0.38 -13.92 20.47
CA SER A 52 -0.74 -15.00 21.39
C SER A 52 -2.11 -15.54 21.00
N GLY A 53 -2.14 -16.74 20.41
CA GLY A 53 -3.35 -17.31 19.85
C GLY A 53 -3.95 -16.40 18.77
N SER A 54 -5.20 -15.97 18.97
CA SER A 54 -5.94 -15.08 18.07
C SER A 54 -5.68 -13.59 18.27
N ALA A 55 -4.94 -13.25 19.31
CA ALA A 55 -4.78 -11.87 19.76
C ALA A 55 -3.38 -11.35 19.45
N ILE A 56 -3.30 -10.03 19.31
CA ILE A 56 -2.05 -9.27 19.34
C ILE A 56 -2.05 -8.35 20.54
N SER A 57 -0.88 -8.22 21.16
CA SER A 57 -0.60 -7.20 22.17
C SER A 57 0.62 -6.38 21.76
N GLY A 58 0.71 -5.18 22.32
CA GLY A 58 1.74 -4.21 21.96
C GLY A 58 1.38 -3.38 20.73
N SER A 59 2.20 -2.38 20.46
CA SER A 59 2.07 -1.49 19.31
C SER A 59 3.40 -1.47 18.56
N PRO A 60 3.39 -1.41 17.22
CA PRO A 60 4.62 -1.31 16.47
C PRO A 60 5.42 -0.08 16.89
N THR A 61 6.75 -0.23 16.89
CA THR A 61 7.67 0.87 17.10
C THR A 61 8.34 1.22 15.77
N GLY A 62 8.71 2.48 15.56
CA GLY A 62 9.25 2.90 14.27
C GLY A 62 10.60 2.26 13.92
N PRO A 63 10.97 2.20 12.61
CA PRO A 63 10.08 2.22 11.44
C PRO A 63 9.22 0.95 11.35
N LEU A 64 8.03 1.06 10.76
CA LEU A 64 7.11 -0.07 10.61
C LEU A 64 7.80 -1.20 9.82
N SER A 65 7.92 -2.37 10.45
CA SER A 65 8.64 -3.52 9.90
C SER A 65 8.01 -4.81 10.38
N LEU A 66 8.02 -5.83 9.51
CA LEU A 66 7.51 -7.16 9.85
C LEU A 66 8.50 -7.88 10.77
N THR A 67 7.97 -8.61 11.75
CA THR A 67 8.75 -9.54 12.57
C THR A 67 8.44 -10.96 12.12
N PRO A 68 9.40 -11.73 11.56
CA PRO A 68 9.16 -13.13 11.18
C PRO A 68 8.71 -13.94 12.41
N SER A 69 7.46 -14.41 12.41
CA SER A 69 6.91 -15.12 13.56
C SER A 69 5.82 -16.11 13.16
N GLY A 70 5.92 -17.33 13.70
CA GLY A 70 5.13 -18.52 13.31
C GLY A 70 5.03 -18.71 11.79
N THR A 71 4.19 -19.63 11.33
CA THR A 71 4.14 -20.01 9.91
C THR A 71 2.83 -19.56 9.27
N ILE A 72 2.94 -18.77 8.20
CA ILE A 72 1.83 -18.45 7.31
C ILE A 72 1.75 -19.52 6.23
N ARG A 73 0.56 -20.10 6.06
CA ARG A 73 0.33 -21.13 5.06
C ARG A 73 -0.28 -20.52 3.82
N VAL A 74 0.27 -20.88 2.66
CA VAL A 74 -0.28 -20.50 1.35
C VAL A 74 -0.94 -21.71 0.72
N VAL A 75 -2.19 -21.57 0.30
CA VAL A 75 -2.88 -22.58 -0.51
C VAL A 75 -3.79 -21.92 -1.54
N SER A 76 -4.04 -22.61 -2.65
CA SER A 76 -5.07 -22.23 -3.61
C SER A 76 -6.47 -22.46 -3.03
N PHE A 77 -7.39 -21.55 -3.33
CA PHE A 77 -8.79 -21.63 -2.93
C PHE A 77 -9.70 -20.86 -3.90
N ASP A 78 -10.91 -21.36 -4.08
CA ASP A 78 -11.99 -20.68 -4.80
C ASP A 78 -13.08 -20.30 -3.78
N PRO A 79 -13.35 -19.00 -3.57
CA PRO A 79 -14.30 -18.55 -2.56
C PRO A 79 -15.75 -18.71 -3.00
N GLY A 80 -16.02 -18.92 -4.30
CA GLY A 80 -17.37 -19.10 -4.83
C GLY A 80 -18.30 -17.89 -4.63
N CYS A 81 -17.78 -16.73 -4.23
CA CYS A 81 -18.55 -15.49 -4.09
C CYS A 81 -18.58 -14.67 -5.38
N THR A 82 -19.67 -13.93 -5.59
CA THR A 82 -19.83 -13.11 -6.80
C THR A 82 -18.83 -11.97 -6.82
N GLY A 83 -18.02 -11.90 -7.88
CA GLY A 83 -16.98 -10.85 -8.05
C GLY A 83 -15.70 -11.09 -7.25
N CYS A 84 -15.51 -12.30 -6.72
CA CYS A 84 -14.29 -12.75 -6.08
C CYS A 84 -13.50 -13.65 -7.03
N ASP A 85 -12.18 -13.44 -7.10
CA ASP A 85 -11.31 -14.26 -7.93
C ASP A 85 -10.77 -15.48 -7.18
N SER A 86 -10.53 -16.59 -7.90
CA SER A 86 -9.86 -17.76 -7.35
C SER A 86 -8.34 -17.58 -7.42
N GLY A 87 -7.61 -18.13 -6.44
CA GLY A 87 -6.16 -17.94 -6.42
C GLY A 87 -5.49 -18.44 -5.15
N ASN A 88 -4.23 -18.08 -5.00
CA ASN A 88 -3.52 -18.33 -3.76
C ASN A 88 -4.08 -17.45 -2.64
N SER A 89 -4.17 -18.04 -1.46
CA SER A 89 -4.76 -17.43 -0.29
C SER A 89 -3.86 -17.67 0.91
N LEU A 90 -3.89 -16.72 1.83
CA LEU A 90 -3.19 -16.81 3.09
C LEU A 90 -4.12 -17.42 4.12
N LEU A 91 -3.68 -18.57 4.62
CA LEU A 91 -4.25 -19.23 5.77
C LEU A 91 -3.31 -19.05 6.95
N THR A 92 -3.84 -18.53 8.04
CA THR A 92 -3.29 -18.88 9.34
C THR A 92 -3.66 -20.36 9.58
N PRO A 93 -2.74 -21.23 10.04
CA PRO A 93 -2.97 -22.68 10.11
C PRO A 93 -4.28 -23.04 10.83
N SER A 94 -4.92 -24.15 10.45
CA SER A 94 -6.27 -24.57 10.88
C SER A 94 -6.46 -24.90 12.37
N SER A 95 -5.45 -24.64 13.20
CA SER A 95 -5.53 -24.63 14.68
C SER A 95 -5.33 -23.24 15.28
N PHE A 96 -5.25 -22.19 14.46
CA PHE A 96 -4.94 -20.82 14.85
C PHE A 96 -5.78 -19.78 14.08
N GLN A 97 -6.59 -19.07 14.85
CA GLN A 97 -7.20 -17.76 14.55
C GLN A 97 -6.14 -16.64 14.52
N GLY A 98 -4.90 -16.97 14.14
CA GLY A 98 -3.73 -16.12 14.33
C GLY A 98 -3.85 -14.78 13.60
N PRO A 99 -3.13 -13.76 14.06
CA PRO A 99 -3.13 -12.48 13.38
C PRO A 99 -2.39 -12.53 12.04
N LEU A 100 -2.70 -11.59 11.16
CA LEU A 100 -1.99 -11.36 9.90
C LEU A 100 -1.63 -9.89 9.81
N SER A 101 -0.34 -9.61 9.67
CA SER A 101 0.19 -8.27 9.41
C SER A 101 0.72 -8.17 7.99
N ILE A 102 0.36 -7.07 7.33
CA ILE A 102 0.67 -6.79 5.92
C ILE A 102 1.40 -5.46 5.87
N LEU A 103 2.60 -5.46 5.29
CA LEU A 103 3.38 -4.26 4.98
C LEU A 103 3.29 -3.99 3.50
N PHE A 104 2.81 -2.81 3.10
CA PHE A 104 2.69 -2.46 1.69
C PHE A 104 3.98 -1.86 1.13
N ASP A 105 4.25 -2.11 -0.15
CA ASP A 105 5.38 -1.50 -0.86
C ASP A 105 5.23 0.01 -0.98
N PHE A 106 3.99 0.48 -1.08
CA PHE A 106 3.62 1.89 -1.08
C PHE A 106 2.54 2.16 -0.06
N ASN A 107 2.50 3.39 0.46
CA ASN A 107 1.38 3.81 1.29
C ASN A 107 0.06 3.63 0.52
N ALA A 108 -0.96 3.17 1.21
CA ALA A 108 -2.30 2.93 0.69
C ALA A 108 -3.30 3.93 1.26
N ASP A 109 -4.30 4.35 0.48
CA ASP A 109 -5.47 5.09 0.98
C ASP A 109 -6.73 4.23 1.15
N SER A 110 -6.70 3.03 0.57
CA SER A 110 -7.75 2.04 0.64
C SER A 110 -7.18 0.64 0.47
N PHE A 111 -7.82 -0.33 1.09
CA PHE A 111 -7.47 -1.75 1.01
C PHE A 111 -8.74 -2.55 0.81
N SER A 112 -8.74 -3.47 -0.16
CA SER A 112 -9.84 -4.38 -0.48
C SER A 112 -9.33 -5.81 -0.40
N TRP A 113 -10.14 -6.70 0.13
CA TRP A 113 -9.81 -8.12 0.23
C TRP A 113 -11.06 -8.98 0.32
N VAL A 114 -10.90 -10.28 0.07
CA VAL A 114 -11.90 -11.29 0.35
C VAL A 114 -11.52 -12.05 1.61
N MET A 115 -12.49 -12.22 2.50
CA MET A 115 -12.37 -13.11 3.65
C MET A 115 -13.70 -13.79 3.95
N GLY A 116 -13.65 -14.92 4.64
CA GLY A 116 -14.84 -15.73 4.92
C GLY A 116 -14.96 -16.16 6.36
N SER A 117 -16.22 -16.30 6.79
CA SER A 117 -16.62 -16.69 8.14
C SER A 117 -17.48 -17.95 8.09
N SER A 118 -17.29 -18.86 9.04
CA SER A 118 -18.18 -20.00 9.25
C SER A 118 -19.41 -19.63 10.09
N VAL A 119 -19.36 -18.48 10.78
CA VAL A 119 -20.42 -17.98 11.63
C VAL A 119 -20.74 -16.52 11.28
N ALA A 120 -22.00 -16.20 11.00
CA ALA A 120 -22.42 -14.81 10.80
C ALA A 120 -22.24 -14.00 12.10
N GLY A 121 -21.67 -12.80 12.00
CA GLY A 121 -21.44 -11.92 13.15
C GLY A 121 -20.11 -12.17 13.89
N SER A 122 -19.28 -13.09 13.41
CA SER A 122 -17.85 -13.10 13.75
C SER A 122 -17.22 -11.76 13.39
N ASN A 123 -16.19 -11.35 14.11
CA ASN A 123 -15.54 -10.06 13.92
C ASN A 123 -14.03 -10.24 13.74
N VAL A 124 -13.45 -9.32 12.98
CA VAL A 124 -12.00 -9.11 12.89
C VAL A 124 -11.76 -7.61 13.05
N ALA A 125 -10.76 -7.25 13.87
CA ALA A 125 -10.27 -5.89 13.95
C ALA A 125 -9.11 -5.69 12.96
N ALA A 126 -9.19 -4.64 12.15
CA ALA A 126 -8.11 -4.20 11.29
C ALA A 126 -7.49 -2.91 11.87
N ASP A 127 -6.26 -3.01 12.36
CA ASP A 127 -5.48 -1.86 12.81
C ASP A 127 -4.62 -1.34 11.67
N LEU A 128 -4.69 -0.03 11.42
CA LEU A 128 -3.97 0.65 10.35
C LEU A 128 -2.79 1.41 10.94
N PHE A 129 -1.60 1.27 10.37
CA PHE A 129 -0.38 1.88 10.88
C PHE A 129 0.27 2.83 9.88
N SER A 130 0.88 3.90 10.39
CA SER A 130 1.75 4.77 9.60
C SER A 130 3.15 4.16 9.42
N ASN A 131 3.98 4.75 8.56
CA ASN A 131 5.37 4.32 8.38
C ASN A 131 6.22 4.42 9.66
N SER A 132 5.81 5.26 10.63
CA SER A 132 6.48 5.37 11.93
C SER A 132 6.05 4.31 12.94
N GLY A 133 5.14 3.40 12.58
CA GLY A 133 4.56 2.40 13.48
C GLY A 133 3.41 2.91 14.34
N SER A 134 3.03 4.18 14.21
CA SER A 134 1.89 4.73 14.95
C SER A 134 0.58 4.13 14.44
N LEU A 135 -0.30 3.76 15.37
CA LEU A 135 -1.68 3.42 15.05
C LEU A 135 -2.39 4.68 14.50
N ILE A 136 -3.00 4.55 13.33
CA ILE A 136 -3.82 5.58 12.68
C ILE A 136 -5.27 5.38 13.08
N ASN A 137 -5.78 4.17 12.89
CA ASN A 137 -7.17 3.83 13.17
C ASN A 137 -7.35 2.33 13.38
N THR A 138 -8.46 1.94 13.99
CA THR A 138 -8.90 0.56 14.12
C THR A 138 -10.31 0.44 13.54
N VAL A 139 -10.48 -0.45 12.57
CA VAL A 139 -11.78 -0.76 11.96
C VAL A 139 -12.25 -2.12 12.45
N LEU A 140 -13.45 -2.16 13.03
CA LEU A 140 -14.11 -3.41 13.38
C LEU A 140 -14.96 -3.88 12.19
N ILE A 141 -14.65 -5.06 11.66
CA ILE A 141 -15.41 -5.66 10.56
C ILE A 141 -16.28 -6.78 11.12
N SER A 142 -17.60 -6.64 10.96
CA SER A 142 -18.55 -7.72 11.21
C SER A 142 -18.67 -8.58 9.95
N MET A 143 -18.33 -9.85 10.09
CA MET A 143 -18.28 -10.79 8.99
C MET A 143 -19.66 -11.39 8.71
N LEU A 144 -19.97 -11.49 7.43
CA LEU A 144 -21.08 -12.29 6.92
C LEU A 144 -20.66 -13.77 6.85
N GLU A 145 -21.63 -14.68 6.91
CA GLU A 145 -21.39 -16.10 6.65
C GLU A 145 -20.93 -16.32 5.20
N GLY A 146 -19.99 -17.24 5.02
CA GLY A 146 -19.35 -17.49 3.74
C GLY A 146 -18.27 -16.46 3.41
N TYR A 147 -17.76 -16.53 2.17
CA TYR A 147 -16.71 -15.62 1.68
C TYR A 147 -17.32 -14.37 1.06
N ASN A 148 -16.83 -13.21 1.48
CA ASN A 148 -17.35 -11.91 1.03
C ASN A 148 -16.19 -10.93 0.82
N LYS A 149 -16.41 -9.94 -0.05
CA LYS A 149 -15.44 -8.86 -0.32
C LYS A 149 -15.68 -7.71 0.66
N TYR A 150 -14.58 -7.23 1.26
CA TYR A 150 -14.57 -6.12 2.20
C TYR A 150 -13.59 -5.07 1.72
N SER A 151 -13.84 -3.81 2.11
CA SER A 151 -12.90 -2.73 1.84
C SER A 151 -12.90 -1.71 2.97
N ILE A 152 -11.73 -1.08 3.15
CA ILE A 152 -11.51 0.07 4.03
C ILE A 152 -11.02 1.22 3.16
N SER A 153 -11.58 2.41 3.34
CA SER A 153 -11.17 3.62 2.62
C SER A 153 -11.49 4.87 3.44
N GLY A 154 -10.89 6.01 3.07
CA GLY A 154 -11.21 7.31 3.67
C GLY A 154 -10.63 7.54 5.07
N LEU A 155 -9.63 6.75 5.48
CA LEU A 155 -9.01 6.84 6.82
C LEU A 155 -7.64 7.56 6.83
N GLY A 156 -7.25 8.13 5.69
CA GLY A 156 -5.90 8.66 5.46
C GLY A 156 -4.95 7.60 4.92
N ALA A 157 -3.71 8.01 4.62
CA ALA A 157 -2.69 7.11 4.09
C ALA A 157 -2.06 6.24 5.19
N PHE A 158 -1.96 4.94 4.95
CA PHE A 158 -1.37 3.96 5.87
C PHE A 158 -0.33 3.10 5.14
N ALA A 159 0.66 2.61 5.88
CA ALA A 159 1.77 1.81 5.34
C ALA A 159 1.62 0.31 5.62
N GLY A 160 0.79 -0.06 6.60
CA GLY A 160 0.50 -1.46 6.89
C GLY A 160 -0.79 -1.64 7.65
N ILE A 161 -1.28 -2.87 7.63
CA ILE A 161 -2.50 -3.31 8.31
C ILE A 161 -2.19 -4.56 9.12
N THR A 162 -2.76 -4.64 10.32
CA THR A 162 -2.80 -5.88 11.11
C THR A 162 -4.24 -6.30 11.34
N PHE A 163 -4.57 -7.53 10.98
CA PHE A 163 -5.80 -8.21 11.37
C PHE A 163 -5.61 -8.94 12.69
N ARG A 164 -6.50 -8.71 13.66
CA ARG A 164 -6.48 -9.36 14.98
C ARG A 164 -7.90 -9.62 15.51
N ASP A 165 -7.96 -10.30 16.66
CA ASP A 165 -9.18 -10.59 17.40
C ASP A 165 -10.23 -11.32 16.57
N ASN A 166 -9.76 -12.17 15.67
CA ASN A 166 -10.60 -13.10 14.94
C ASN A 166 -11.28 -14.04 15.93
N ASN A 167 -12.60 -14.01 15.98
CA ASN A 167 -13.40 -14.88 16.85
C ASN A 167 -14.16 -15.98 16.07
N ASP A 168 -13.89 -16.15 14.77
CA ASP A 168 -14.47 -17.24 13.99
C ASP A 168 -13.84 -18.58 14.38
N PRO A 169 -14.64 -19.61 14.71
CA PRO A 169 -14.11 -20.90 15.17
C PRO A 169 -13.38 -21.69 14.08
N ALA A 170 -13.66 -21.45 12.80
CA ALA A 170 -12.98 -22.08 11.67
C ALA A 170 -11.74 -21.29 11.19
N GLY A 171 -11.49 -20.11 11.77
CA GLY A 171 -10.44 -19.20 11.35
C GLY A 171 -10.83 -18.40 10.10
N VAL A 172 -9.95 -17.47 9.71
CA VAL A 172 -10.19 -16.56 8.58
C VAL A 172 -9.09 -16.76 7.54
N ARG A 173 -9.52 -16.84 6.28
CA ARG A 173 -8.65 -16.86 5.11
C ARG A 173 -8.68 -15.49 4.45
N TYR A 174 -7.52 -15.02 3.98
CA TYR A 174 -7.37 -13.77 3.26
C TYR A 174 -6.94 -14.02 1.83
N MET A 175 -7.61 -13.38 0.86
CA MET A 175 -7.32 -13.52 -0.57
C MET A 175 -7.88 -12.33 -1.37
N ASP A 176 -7.61 -12.31 -2.69
CA ASP A 176 -8.07 -11.24 -3.62
C ASP A 176 -7.79 -9.85 -3.04
N MET A 177 -6.53 -9.63 -2.63
CA MET A 177 -6.11 -8.44 -1.89
C MET A 177 -5.55 -7.40 -2.84
N SER A 178 -6.04 -6.19 -2.75
CA SER A 178 -5.54 -5.04 -3.52
C SER A 178 -5.64 -3.76 -2.69
N TYR A 179 -4.81 -2.79 -3.01
CA TYR A 179 -4.88 -1.46 -2.42
C TYR A 179 -4.73 -0.39 -3.49
N ASN A 180 -5.22 0.81 -3.20
CA ASN A 180 -4.90 1.96 -4.01
C ASN A 180 -3.68 2.67 -3.42
N SER A 181 -2.58 2.63 -4.16
CA SER A 181 -1.33 3.25 -3.76
C SER A 181 -1.44 4.77 -3.83
N VAL A 182 -1.00 5.44 -2.78
CA VAL A 182 -0.75 6.88 -2.78
C VAL A 182 0.74 7.11 -3.01
N VAL A 183 1.13 7.21 -4.28
CA VAL A 183 2.50 7.54 -4.62
C VAL A 183 2.74 8.99 -4.22
N GLY A 184 3.32 9.19 -3.03
CA GLY A 184 3.96 10.45 -2.70
C GLY A 184 5.10 10.63 -3.68
N VAL A 185 4.89 11.41 -4.74
CA VAL A 185 6.01 11.92 -5.53
C VAL A 185 6.94 12.60 -4.54
N SER A 186 8.11 12.01 -4.30
CA SER A 186 9.23 12.78 -3.78
C SER A 186 9.54 13.78 -4.89
N GLU A 187 8.90 14.94 -4.83
CA GLU A 187 9.28 16.08 -5.63
C GLU A 187 10.71 16.40 -5.20
N VAL A 188 11.70 15.85 -5.90
CA VAL A 188 13.04 16.41 -5.82
C VAL A 188 12.85 17.83 -6.34
N PRO A 189 13.05 18.88 -5.51
CA PRO A 189 12.92 20.24 -6.00
C PRO A 189 13.87 20.35 -7.18
N ILE A 190 13.34 20.61 -8.37
CA ILE A 190 14.18 20.85 -9.55
C ILE A 190 15.21 21.88 -9.10
N PRO A 191 16.51 21.54 -9.07
CA PRO A 191 17.49 22.46 -8.50
C PRO A 191 17.35 23.80 -9.19
N ALA A 192 17.36 24.90 -8.44
CA ALA A 192 17.30 26.26 -9.01
C ALA A 192 18.31 26.46 -10.15
N ALA A 193 19.39 25.66 -10.14
CA ALA A 193 20.37 25.52 -11.20
C ALA A 193 19.76 25.19 -12.58
N ALA A 194 18.75 24.31 -12.70
CA ALA A 194 18.11 24.02 -13.99
C ALA A 194 17.46 25.28 -14.60
N PHE A 195 16.91 26.16 -13.77
CA PHE A 195 16.39 27.46 -14.20
C PHE A 195 17.50 28.48 -14.49
N MET A 196 18.68 28.38 -13.88
CA MET A 196 19.84 29.21 -14.22
C MET A 196 20.56 28.74 -15.48
N PHE A 197 20.51 27.45 -15.79
CA PHE A 197 21.15 26.87 -16.98
C PHE A 197 20.28 26.93 -18.23
N ALA A 198 18.96 26.99 -18.10
CA ALA A 198 18.05 27.15 -19.24
C ALA A 198 18.34 28.41 -20.10
N PRO A 199 18.47 29.63 -19.53
CA PRO A 199 18.82 30.82 -20.31
C PRO A 199 20.28 30.78 -20.81
N ALA A 200 21.20 30.15 -20.07
CA ALA A 200 22.60 30.00 -20.49
C ALA A 200 22.75 29.07 -21.70
N LEU A 201 22.03 27.94 -21.74
CA LEU A 201 21.99 27.03 -22.90
C LEU A 201 21.36 27.70 -24.13
N LEU A 202 20.25 28.42 -23.94
CA LEU A 202 19.60 29.19 -25.00
C LEU A 202 20.54 30.29 -25.55
N GLY A 203 21.27 30.97 -24.67
CA GLY A 203 22.32 31.91 -25.06
C GLY A 203 23.42 31.25 -25.90
N LEU A 204 23.93 30.10 -25.47
CA LEU A 204 24.98 29.35 -26.17
C LEU A 204 24.51 28.83 -27.55
N MET A 205 23.26 28.35 -27.66
CA MET A 205 22.64 27.99 -28.94
C MET A 205 22.44 29.20 -29.86
N GLY A 206 22.12 30.37 -29.30
CA GLY A 206 22.05 31.64 -30.02
C GLY A 206 23.39 32.08 -30.61
N LEU A 207 24.49 31.91 -29.87
CA LEU A 207 25.86 32.15 -30.37
C LEU A 207 26.24 31.18 -31.49
N ARG A 208 25.86 29.90 -31.40
CA ARG A 208 26.12 28.90 -32.44
C ARG A 208 25.45 29.25 -33.78
N ARG A 209 24.30 29.93 -33.75
CA ARG A 209 23.61 30.40 -34.97
C ARG A 209 24.32 31.58 -35.64
N ARG A 210 25.03 32.43 -34.87
CA ARG A 210 25.79 33.56 -35.42
C ARG A 210 27.15 33.15 -36.00
N ALA A 211 27.75 32.05 -35.52
CA ALA A 211 29.02 31.55 -36.05
C ALA A 211 28.92 31.04 -37.51
N LYS A 212 27.75 30.52 -37.93
CA LYS A 212 27.53 30.06 -39.32
C LYS A 212 27.22 31.18 -40.32
N ASN A 213 26.93 32.40 -39.84
CA ASN A 213 26.61 33.56 -40.68
C ASN A 213 27.79 34.54 -40.86
N LYS A 214 29.01 34.15 -40.47
CA LYS A 214 30.27 34.83 -40.83
C LYS A 214 31.18 33.86 -41.57
N VAL A 215 30.76 33.45 -42.76
CA VAL A 215 31.68 33.10 -43.84
C VAL A 215 31.20 33.95 -45.01
N ALA A 216 31.83 35.12 -45.14
CA ALA A 216 31.95 35.83 -46.40
C ALA A 216 33.17 35.26 -47.12
#